data_AF-A0ABC8SR16-F1
#
_entry.id   AF-A0ABC8SR16-F1
#
_cell.length_a   1.000
_cell.length_b   1.000
_cell.length_c   1.000
_cell.angle_alpha   90.00
_cell.angle_beta   90.00
_cell.angle_gamma   90.00
#
_symmetry.space_group_name_H-M   'P 1'
#
loop_
_entity.id
_entity.type
_entity.pdbx_description
1 polymer ?
#
loop_
_entity_poly.entity_id
_entity_poly.type
_entity_poly.pdbx_seq_one_letter_code
_entity_poly.pdbx_strand_id
1 'polypeptide(L)'
;MAYVQGGRCPKSCGNYTSNGFLKMACNGGLNQMRVAICYMVIVARLLNLTLVVPDLDKRSFWADPSNFEDIFDARHFIDSLRDEVRIVKRLP
;
A
#
# COMPACT_ATOMS: atom_id res chain seq x y z
N MET A 1 7.93 5.69 -6.52
CA MET A 1 7.05 6.84 -6.81
C MET A 1 5.68 6.58 -6.19
N ALA A 2 5.07 7.58 -5.55
CA ALA A 2 3.72 7.47 -4.98
C ALA A 2 2.80 8.57 -5.53
N TYR A 3 1.52 8.27 -5.69
CA TYR A 3 0.51 9.24 -6.11
C TYR A 3 -0.83 8.96 -5.44
N VAL A 4 -1.61 10.02 -5.25
CA VAL A 4 -2.96 9.97 -4.71
C VAL A 4 -3.95 10.06 -5.86
N GLN A 5 -4.81 9.05 -5.98
CA GLN A 5 -5.89 9.05 -6.95
C GLN A 5 -7.20 9.47 -6.26
N GLY A 6 -7.81 10.54 -6.79
CA GLY A 6 -9.14 10.99 -6.36
C GLY A 6 -10.21 9.96 -6.72
N GLY A 7 -11.09 9.67 -5.76
CA GLY A 7 -12.17 8.71 -5.93
C GLY A 7 -12.65 8.21 -4.59
N ARG A 8 -13.95 8.37 -4.29
CA ARG A 8 -14.55 7.77 -3.10
C ARG A 8 -14.55 6.26 -3.26
N CYS A 9 -14.15 5.53 -2.22
CA CYS A 9 -14.25 4.08 -2.24
C CYS A 9 -15.73 3.67 -2.41
N PRO A 10 -16.10 2.93 -3.49
CA PRO A 10 -17.50 2.65 -3.82
C PRO A 10 -18.16 1.61 -2.90
N LYS A 11 -17.40 0.99 -1.99
CA LYS A 11 -17.92 0.04 -1.01
C LYS A 11 -17.64 0.51 0.42
N SER A 12 -18.68 1.02 1.08
CA SER A 12 -18.75 1.20 2.53
C SER A 12 -18.93 -0.16 3.20
N CYS A 13 -17.84 -0.93 3.32
CA CYS A 13 -17.82 -2.04 4.27
C CYS A 13 -17.59 -1.44 5.67
N GLY A 14 -18.66 -0.86 6.25
CA GLY A 14 -18.64 -0.06 7.48
C GLY A 14 -18.61 1.45 7.26
N ASN A 15 -18.70 2.23 8.36
CA ASN A 15 -18.68 3.71 8.42
C ASN A 15 -17.33 4.35 7.97
N TYR A 16 -16.47 3.63 7.26
CA TYR A 16 -15.17 4.13 6.84
C TYR A 16 -15.26 4.90 5.52
N THR A 17 -15.22 6.23 5.61
CA THR A 17 -15.10 7.14 4.47
C THR A 17 -13.64 7.51 4.26
N SER A 18 -13.10 7.24 3.06
CA SER A 18 -11.71 7.57 2.71
C SER A 18 -11.65 8.75 1.74
N ASN A 19 -10.62 9.57 1.87
CA ASN A 19 -10.37 10.77 1.04
C ASN A 19 -9.82 10.44 -0.36
N GLY A 20 -9.46 9.19 -0.63
CA GLY A 20 -8.91 8.75 -1.91
C GLY A 20 -8.05 7.51 -1.77
N PHE A 21 -7.35 7.15 -2.84
CA PHE A 21 -6.46 5.99 -2.87
C PHE A 21 -5.00 6.44 -2.94
N LEU A 22 -4.17 5.88 -2.07
CA LEU A 22 -2.71 6.03 -2.14
C LEU A 22 -2.12 4.81 -2.85
N LYS A 23 -1.48 5.03 -4.00
CA LYS A 23 -0.76 3.98 -4.72
C LYS A 23 0.73 4.31 -4.75
N MET A 24 1.56 3.28 -4.59
CA MET A 24 3.01 3.42 -4.57
C MET A 24 3.71 2.31 -5.34
N ALA A 25 4.84 2.66 -5.95
CA ALA A 25 5.87 1.72 -6.39
C ALA A 25 7.15 1.96 -5.58
N CYS A 26 7.64 0.91 -4.92
CA CYS A 26 8.86 0.88 -4.12
C CYS A 26 10.05 0.51 -4.99
N ASN A 27 11.13 1.30 -4.94
CA ASN A 27 12.40 0.98 -5.60
C ASN A 27 13.54 0.92 -4.56
N GLY A 28 14.73 0.50 -5.01
CA GLY A 28 15.89 0.31 -4.15
C GLY A 28 16.07 -1.16 -3.69
N GLY A 29 16.92 -1.37 -2.68
CA GLY A 29 17.07 -2.68 -2.05
C GLY A 29 15.92 -3.03 -1.10
N LEU A 30 15.73 -4.32 -0.77
CA LEU A 30 14.66 -4.80 0.11
C LEU A 30 14.52 -3.98 1.42
N ASN A 31 15.64 -3.66 2.07
CA ASN A 31 15.60 -2.86 3.31
C ASN A 31 15.09 -1.43 3.09
N GLN A 32 15.40 -0.81 1.94
CA GLN A 32 14.89 0.52 1.60
C GLN A 32 13.40 0.49 1.27
N MET A 33 12.96 -0.55 0.55
CA MET A 33 11.55 -0.77 0.25
C MET A 33 10.72 -0.95 1.53
N ARG A 34 11.23 -1.69 2.53
CA ARG A 34 10.57 -1.84 3.84
C ARG A 34 10.33 -0.50 4.54
N VAL A 35 11.32 0.38 4.51
CA VAL A 35 11.19 1.73 5.07
C VAL A 35 10.15 2.54 4.30
N ALA A 36 10.18 2.50 2.96
CA ALA A 36 9.24 3.22 2.12
C ALA A 36 7.77 2.76 2.35
N ILE A 37 7.55 1.45 2.49
CA ILE A 37 6.22 0.87 2.80
C ILE A 37 5.72 1.40 4.15
N CYS A 38 6.57 1.39 5.18
CA CYS A 38 6.22 1.91 6.50
C CYS A 38 5.80 3.39 6.44
N TYR A 39 6.56 4.22 5.72
CA TYR A 39 6.20 5.63 5.54
C TYR A 39 4.85 5.81 4.84
N MET A 40 4.52 5.01 3.82
CA MET A 40 3.23 5.13 3.15
C MET A 40 2.05 4.69 4.01
N VAL A 41 2.23 3.72 4.90
CA VAL A 41 1.21 3.37 5.91
C VAL A 41 0.91 4.58 6.82
N ILE A 42 1.96 5.28 7.29
CA ILE A 42 1.79 6.48 8.10
C ILE A 42 1.11 7.62 7.32
N VAL A 43 1.53 7.86 6.08
CA VAL A 43 0.92 8.89 5.22
C VAL A 43 -0.56 8.58 4.95
N ALA A 44 -0.90 7.33 4.65
CA ALA A 44 -2.28 6.92 4.41
C ALA A 44 -3.15 7.11 5.65
N ARG A 45 -2.65 6.76 6.83
CA ARG A 45 -3.33 7.02 8.11
C ARG A 45 -3.54 8.51 8.35
N LEU A 46 -2.49 9.31 8.20
CA LEU A 46 -2.52 10.75 8.48
C LEU A 46 -3.50 11.50 7.56
N LEU A 47 -3.61 11.08 6.31
CA LEU A 47 -4.46 11.72 5.29
C LEU A 47 -5.83 11.05 5.11
N ASN A 48 -6.12 10.01 5.92
CA ASN A 48 -7.33 9.17 5.80
C ASN A 48 -7.54 8.61 4.36
N LEU A 49 -6.46 8.10 3.78
CA LEU A 49 -6.45 7.47 2.46
C LEU A 49 -6.54 5.94 2.58
N THR A 50 -7.11 5.32 1.56
CA THR A 50 -7.06 3.87 1.38
C THR A 50 -5.76 3.53 0.68
N LEU A 51 -4.90 2.75 1.32
CA LEU A 51 -3.64 2.30 0.73
C LEU A 51 -3.90 1.14 -0.23
N VAL A 52 -3.35 1.21 -1.44
CA VAL A 52 -3.29 0.05 -2.34
C VAL A 52 -2.03 -0.74 -2.01
N VAL A 53 -2.09 -2.07 -2.05
CA VAL A 53 -0.93 -2.95 -1.84
C VAL A 53 0.25 -2.44 -2.69
N PRO A 54 1.45 -2.25 -2.11
CA PRO A 54 2.59 -1.67 -2.81
C PRO A 54 3.07 -2.52 -4.00
N ASP A 55 3.43 -1.86 -5.09
CA ASP A 55 4.14 -2.49 -6.20
C ASP A 55 5.65 -2.47 -5.91
N LEU A 56 6.35 -3.60 -6.09
CA LEU A 56 7.81 -3.67 -5.96
C LEU A 56 8.48 -3.50 -7.33
N ASP A 57 9.44 -2.60 -7.43
CA ASP A 57 10.28 -2.44 -8.61
C ASP A 57 11.30 -3.59 -8.69
N LYS A 58 11.21 -4.34 -9.78
CA LYS A 58 12.00 -5.56 -10.05
C LYS A 58 13.21 -5.31 -10.95
N ARG A 59 13.39 -4.08 -11.43
CA ARG A 59 14.32 -3.78 -12.54
C ARG A 59 15.55 -2.99 -12.11
N SER A 60 15.48 -2.24 -11.01
CA SER A 60 16.52 -1.23 -10.73
C SER A 60 17.68 -1.73 -9.86
N PHE A 61 17.39 -2.21 -8.64
CA PHE A 61 18.43 -2.48 -7.63
C PHE A 61 18.33 -3.86 -7.02
N TRP A 62 17.11 -4.36 -6.82
CA TRP A 62 16.85 -5.70 -6.34
C TRP A 62 16.21 -6.49 -7.47
N ALA A 63 17.03 -7.30 -8.15
CA ALA A 63 16.65 -8.05 -9.35
C ALA A 63 15.87 -9.34 -9.01
N ASP A 64 15.01 -9.28 -8.00
CA ASP A 64 14.14 -10.38 -7.61
C ASP A 64 12.80 -10.25 -8.34
N PRO A 65 12.30 -11.31 -9.01
CA PRO A 65 11.07 -11.26 -9.77
C PRO A 65 9.80 -11.33 -8.91
N SER A 66 9.92 -11.53 -7.59
CA SER A 66 8.82 -11.71 -6.65
C SER A 66 7.92 -10.47 -6.57
N ASN A 67 6.63 -10.68 -6.37
CA ASN A 67 5.66 -9.63 -6.04
C ASN A 67 5.66 -9.36 -4.53
N PHE A 68 4.95 -8.31 -4.12
CA PHE A 68 4.78 -7.99 -2.71
C PHE A 68 4.28 -9.16 -1.86
N GLU A 69 3.28 -9.89 -2.39
CA GLU A 69 2.64 -11.00 -1.68
C GLU A 69 3.53 -12.23 -1.50
N ASP A 70 4.52 -12.40 -2.37
CA ASP A 70 5.51 -13.49 -2.28
C ASP A 70 6.53 -13.25 -1.15
N ILE A 71 6.76 -11.98 -0.77
CA ILE A 71 7.77 -11.59 0.23
C ILE A 71 7.15 -11.22 1.59
N PHE A 72 6.02 -10.52 1.59
CA PHE A 72 5.49 -9.84 2.79
C PHE A 72 4.18 -10.42 3.32
N ASP A 73 3.65 -11.49 2.73
CA ASP A 73 2.32 -12.03 3.03
C ASP A 73 1.25 -10.92 3.03
N ALA A 74 0.69 -10.65 1.85
CA ALA A 74 -0.29 -9.58 1.69
C ALA A 74 -1.51 -9.72 2.62
N ARG A 75 -1.89 -10.95 3.01
CA ARG A 75 -3.03 -11.16 3.92
C ARG A 75 -2.65 -10.73 5.33
N HIS A 76 -1.52 -11.22 5.83
CA HIS A 76 -1.04 -10.83 7.15
C HIS A 76 -0.81 -9.32 7.25
N PHE A 77 -0.24 -8.71 6.21
CA PHE A 77 -0.03 -7.26 6.13
C PHE A 77 -1.35 -6.46 6.24
N ILE A 78 -2.38 -6.85 5.48
CA ILE A 78 -3.70 -6.20 5.51
C ILE A 78 -4.35 -6.40 6.89
N ASP A 79 -4.35 -7.62 7.40
CA ASP A 79 -5.02 -7.97 8.66
C ASP A 79 -4.36 -7.29 9.87
N SER A 80 -3.03 -7.15 9.86
CA SER A 80 -2.26 -6.52 10.94
C SER A 80 -2.46 -5.00 11.03
N LEU A 81 -2.85 -4.36 9.93
CA LEU A 81 -3.03 -2.90 9.85
C LEU A 81 -4.49 -2.47 9.74
N ARG A 82 -5.44 -3.41 9.80
CA ARG A 82 -6.86 -3.18 9.56
C ARG A 82 -7.49 -2.10 10.47
N ASP A 83 -6.97 -1.95 11.67
CA ASP A 83 -7.45 -1.00 12.68
C ASP A 83 -6.82 0.40 12.52
N GLU A 84 -5.80 0.53 11.66
CA GLU A 84 -5.00 1.74 11.50
C GLU A 84 -5.14 2.39 10.11
N VAL A 85 -5.22 1.57 9.07
CA VAL A 85 -5.40 2.03 7.69
C VAL A 85 -6.14 0.99 6.88
N ARG A 86 -7.05 1.44 6.01
CA ARG A 86 -7.70 0.54 5.06
C ARG A 86 -6.75 0.22 3.91
N ILE A 87 -6.53 -1.07 3.67
CA ILE A 87 -5.66 -1.55 2.58
C ILE A 87 -6.48 -2.40 1.60
N VAL A 88 -6.29 -2.17 0.30
CA VAL A 88 -6.93 -2.96 -0.78
C VAL A 88 -5.87 -3.50 -1.73
N LYS A 89 -6.09 -4.70 -2.29
CA LYS A 89 -5.13 -5.32 -3.21
C LYS A 89 -5.02 -4.59 -4.55
N ARG A 90 -6.13 -4.05 -5.05
CA ARG A 90 -6.22 -3.32 -6.31
C ARG A 90 -7.26 -2.21 -6.19
N LEU A 91 -7.14 -1.21 -7.06
CA LEU A 91 -8.18 -0.19 -7.23
C LEU A 91 -9.50 -0.85 -7.69
N PRO A 92 -10.65 -0.35 -7.22
CA PRO A 92 -11.97 -0.82 -7.67
C PRO A 92 -12.29 -0.47 -9.12
#